data_AF-A0A7M7LSY0-F1
#
_entry.id   AF-A0A7M7LSY0-F1
#
_cell.length_a   1.000
_cell.length_b   1.000
_cell.length_c   1.000
_cell.angle_alpha   90.00
_cell.angle_beta   90.00
_cell.angle_gamma   90.00
#
_symmetry.space_group_name_H-M   'P 1'
#
loop_
_entity.id
_entity.type
_entity.pdbx_description
1 polymer ?
#
loop_
_entity_poly.entity_id
_entity_poly.type
_entity_poly.pdbx_seq_one_letter_code
_entity_poly.pdbx_strand_id
1 'polypeptide(L)'
;MGEKDKDDGISMKSGGFKYQNRKKLSQRELNAMHPTQRSKYLAYEDPPKEATEAIASSKKRVLDISKKEVEETRTENQVDMEKDKHNQLIGQLKAAEARNRLRVMRLRYQANRAQEVKHLISCQPSAIKAVRLQAMVPHVPDKNSPSDTLDKLERTRVETLLEDERGLTIDRDLS
;
A
#
# COMPACT_ATOMS: atom_id res chain seq x y z
N MET A 1 1.26 -16.47 -25.55
CA MET A 1 2.50 -17.27 -25.47
C MET A 1 2.94 -17.25 -24.02
N GLY A 2 3.26 -18.41 -23.44
CA GLY A 2 3.67 -18.57 -22.04
C GLY A 2 2.49 -18.82 -21.11
N GLU A 3 2.45 -19.83 -20.24
CA GLU A 3 3.36 -20.93 -19.92
C GLU A 3 2.47 -22.17 -19.72
N LYS A 4 2.82 -23.28 -20.36
CA LYS A 4 2.21 -24.58 -20.05
C LYS A 4 2.89 -25.07 -18.78
N ASP A 5 2.23 -24.89 -17.64
CA ASP A 5 2.63 -25.55 -16.40
C ASP A 5 2.61 -27.05 -16.65
N LYS A 6 3.81 -27.63 -16.58
CA LYS A 6 4.04 -29.05 -16.79
C LYS A 6 3.35 -29.81 -15.67
N ASP A 7 2.57 -30.78 -16.12
CA ASP A 7 1.95 -31.85 -15.39
C ASP A 7 3.00 -32.64 -14.57
N ASP A 8 3.28 -32.18 -13.35
CA ASP A 8 4.03 -32.95 -12.36
C ASP A 8 3.07 -33.92 -11.66
N GLY A 9 2.54 -34.85 -12.46
CA GLY A 9 2.05 -36.11 -11.92
C GLY A 9 3.19 -36.73 -11.14
N ILE A 10 3.09 -36.70 -9.81
CA ILE A 10 4.04 -37.31 -8.88
C ILE A 10 4.08 -38.81 -9.19
N SER A 11 4.92 -39.17 -10.14
CA SER A 11 5.41 -40.52 -10.33
C SER A 11 6.29 -40.79 -9.12
N MET A 12 5.68 -41.28 -8.03
CA MET A 12 6.42 -41.99 -7.01
C MET A 12 6.94 -43.29 -7.62
N LYS A 13 7.92 -43.19 -8.54
CA LYS A 13 8.93 -44.24 -8.68
C LYS A 13 9.78 -44.13 -7.44
N SER A 14 9.30 -44.70 -6.33
CA SER A 14 10.17 -45.09 -5.23
C SER A 14 11.06 -46.24 -5.73
N GLY A 15 12.09 -45.88 -6.51
CA GLY A 15 13.15 -46.78 -6.98
C GLY A 15 14.13 -47.15 -5.86
N GLY A 16 13.64 -47.23 -4.62
CA GLY A 16 14.41 -47.74 -3.50
C GLY A 16 14.42 -49.26 -3.52
N PHE A 17 15.53 -49.86 -3.08
CA PHE A 17 15.67 -51.29 -2.92
C PHE A 17 14.52 -51.85 -2.06
N LYS A 18 13.70 -52.74 -2.63
CA LYS A 18 12.58 -53.40 -1.94
C LYS A 18 13.00 -54.79 -1.49
N TYR A 19 12.84 -55.07 -0.19
CA TYR A 19 12.99 -56.42 0.33
C TYR A 19 11.85 -57.29 -0.18
N GLN A 20 12.17 -58.47 -0.69
CA GLN A 20 11.22 -59.43 -1.23
C GLN A 20 11.47 -60.81 -0.61
N ASN A 21 10.41 -61.59 -0.44
CA ASN A 21 10.52 -62.96 0.06
C ASN A 21 11.29 -63.83 -0.95
N ARG A 22 12.27 -64.61 -0.46
CA ARG A 22 13.09 -65.50 -1.32
C ARG A 22 12.31 -66.69 -1.89
N LYS A 23 11.23 -67.10 -1.22
CA LYS A 23 10.36 -68.20 -1.65
C LYS A 23 8.97 -67.65 -1.92
N LYS A 24 8.39 -68.02 -3.06
CA LYS A 24 7.00 -67.70 -3.40
C LYS A 24 6.11 -68.89 -3.01
N LEU A 25 5.27 -68.68 -2.01
CA LEU A 25 4.34 -69.69 -1.51
C LEU A 25 3.02 -69.65 -2.28
N SER A 26 2.40 -70.81 -2.43
CA SER A 26 1.05 -70.92 -3.00
C SER A 26 0.00 -70.41 -2.01
N GLN A 27 -1.16 -69.97 -2.52
CA GLN A 27 -2.28 -69.51 -1.70
C GLN A 27 -2.73 -70.57 -0.68
N ARG A 28 -2.61 -71.86 -1.04
CA ARG A 28 -2.96 -72.99 -0.17
C ARG A 28 -1.99 -73.14 1.00
N GLU A 29 -0.70 -72.89 0.77
CA GLU A 29 0.35 -72.94 1.78
C GLU A 29 0.28 -71.72 2.71
N LEU A 30 -0.05 -70.55 2.16
CA LEU A 30 -0.29 -69.32 2.93
C LEU A 30 -1.47 -69.44 3.90
N ASN A 31 -2.52 -70.13 3.48
CA ASN A 31 -3.70 -70.36 4.32
C ASN A 31 -3.47 -71.46 5.37
N ALA A 32 -2.53 -72.37 5.14
CA ALA A 32 -2.16 -73.41 6.10
C ALA A 32 -1.18 -72.92 7.19
N MET A 33 -0.53 -71.76 7.01
CA MET A 33 0.37 -71.17 7.99
C MET A 33 -0.34 -70.53 9.17
N HIS A 34 0.35 -70.47 10.32
CA HIS A 34 -0.11 -69.73 11.48
C HIS A 34 -0.29 -68.23 11.16
N PRO A 35 -1.32 -67.54 11.67
CA PRO A 35 -1.63 -66.15 11.32
C PRO A 35 -0.47 -65.16 11.46
N THR A 36 0.37 -65.32 12.48
CA THR A 36 1.56 -64.48 12.68
C THR A 36 2.65 -64.70 11.63
N GLN A 37 2.83 -65.94 11.14
CA GLN A 37 3.78 -66.25 10.07
C GLN A 37 3.27 -65.75 8.72
N ARG A 38 1.96 -65.91 8.47
CA ARG A 38 1.28 -65.35 7.31
C ARG A 38 1.40 -63.82 7.25
N SER A 39 1.19 -63.15 8.38
CA SER A 39 1.36 -61.69 8.48
C SER A 39 2.79 -61.25 8.17
N LYS A 40 3.80 -61.92 8.73
CA LYS A 40 5.22 -61.65 8.44
C LYS A 40 5.58 -61.83 6.97
N TYR A 41 5.01 -62.85 6.32
CA TYR A 41 5.22 -63.08 4.90
C TYR A 41 4.58 -61.96 4.05
N LEU A 42 3.32 -61.63 4.32
CA LEU A 42 2.57 -60.62 3.55
C LEU A 42 3.13 -59.20 3.69
N ALA A 43 3.87 -58.90 4.76
CA ALA A 43 4.51 -57.59 4.96
C ALA A 43 5.55 -57.22 3.89
N TYR A 44 6.11 -58.22 3.20
CA TYR A 44 7.11 -58.03 2.14
C TYR A 44 6.57 -58.30 0.73
N GLU A 45 5.29 -58.67 0.59
CA GLU A 45 4.62 -58.78 -0.70
C GLU A 45 3.96 -57.45 -1.05
N ASP A 46 3.87 -57.15 -2.35
CA ASP A 46 3.12 -55.98 -2.79
C ASP A 46 1.62 -56.20 -2.50
N PRO A 47 0.91 -55.17 -2.02
CA PRO A 47 -0.51 -55.26 -1.74
C PRO A 47 -1.31 -55.59 -3.01
N PRO A 48 -2.50 -56.20 -2.86
CA PRO A 48 -3.35 -56.55 -4.00
C PRO A 48 -3.74 -55.29 -4.79
N LYS A 49 -3.98 -55.46 -6.09
CA LYS A 49 -4.28 -54.34 -7.02
C LYS A 49 -5.41 -53.44 -6.52
N GLU A 50 -6.50 -54.03 -6.03
CA GLU A 50 -7.62 -53.29 -5.44
C GLU A 50 -7.20 -52.40 -4.26
N ALA A 51 -6.32 -52.90 -3.38
CA ALA A 51 -5.80 -52.11 -2.26
C ALA A 51 -4.88 -50.98 -2.74
N THR A 52 -4.07 -51.21 -3.78
CA THR A 52 -3.25 -50.14 -4.37
C THR A 52 -4.09 -49.04 -5.01
N GLU A 53 -5.17 -49.41 -5.70
CA GLU A 53 -6.13 -48.47 -6.31
C GLU A 53 -6.92 -47.71 -5.24
N ALA A 54 -7.32 -48.37 -4.15
CA ALA A 54 -7.95 -47.73 -3.00
C ALA A 54 -7.00 -46.73 -2.30
N ILE A 55 -5.72 -47.07 -2.14
CA ILE A 55 -4.71 -46.17 -1.57
C ILE A 55 -4.49 -44.97 -2.51
N ALA A 56 -4.37 -45.21 -3.81
CA ALA A 56 -4.17 -44.15 -4.80
C ALA A 56 -5.36 -43.19 -4.87
N SER A 57 -6.59 -43.71 -4.89
CA SER A 57 -7.81 -42.91 -4.88
C SER A 57 -7.97 -42.10 -3.58
N SER A 58 -7.63 -42.70 -2.44
CA SER A 58 -7.63 -42.01 -1.16
C SER A 58 -6.60 -40.87 -1.12
N LYS A 59 -5.36 -41.12 -1.56
CA LYS A 59 -4.32 -40.09 -1.66
C LYS A 59 -4.72 -38.94 -2.59
N LYS A 60 -5.28 -39.29 -3.75
CA LYS A 60 -5.77 -38.29 -4.72
C LYS A 60 -6.83 -37.39 -4.07
N ARG A 61 -7.83 -37.99 -3.41
CA ARG A 61 -8.88 -37.25 -2.69
C ARG A 61 -8.31 -36.29 -1.63
N VAL A 62 -7.35 -36.73 -0.83
CA VAL A 62 -6.71 -35.88 0.19
C VAL A 62 -5.97 -34.71 -0.46
N LEU A 63 -5.21 -34.96 -1.53
CA LEU A 63 -4.51 -33.91 -2.27
C LEU A 63 -5.48 -32.93 -2.96
N ASP A 64 -6.60 -33.42 -3.49
CA ASP A 64 -7.60 -32.58 -4.12
C ASP A 64 -8.30 -31.69 -3.08
N ILE A 65 -8.55 -32.19 -1.86
CA ILE A 65 -9.07 -31.40 -0.75
C ILE A 65 -8.04 -30.33 -0.32
N SER A 66 -6.78 -30.72 -0.10
CA SER A 66 -5.76 -29.76 0.34
C SER A 66 -5.50 -28.67 -0.70
N LYS A 67 -5.55 -29.00 -2.00
CA LYS A 67 -5.45 -28.01 -3.08
C LYS A 67 -6.62 -27.03 -3.06
N LYS A 68 -7.85 -27.51 -2.84
CA LYS A 68 -9.02 -26.63 -2.75
C LYS A 68 -8.93 -25.67 -1.57
N GLU A 69 -8.54 -26.17 -0.39
CA GLU A 69 -8.37 -25.32 0.80
C GLU A 69 -7.29 -24.24 0.58
N VAL A 70 -6.19 -24.57 -0.09
CA VAL A 70 -5.14 -23.59 -0.42
C VAL A 70 -5.64 -22.55 -1.41
N GLU A 71 -6.41 -22.93 -2.43
CA GLU A 71 -6.97 -21.97 -3.39
C GLU A 71 -8.05 -21.09 -2.75
N GLU A 72 -8.93 -21.65 -1.91
CA GLU A 72 -9.94 -20.89 -1.16
C GLU A 72 -9.28 -19.85 -0.25
N THR A 73 -8.32 -20.26 0.59
CA THR A 73 -7.58 -19.33 1.46
C THR A 73 -6.79 -18.29 0.67
N ARG A 74 -6.24 -18.64 -0.50
CA ARG A 74 -5.56 -17.68 -1.38
C ARG A 74 -6.52 -16.61 -1.93
N THR A 75 -7.73 -17.02 -2.35
CA THR A 75 -8.74 -16.09 -2.84
C THR A 75 -9.26 -15.17 -1.73
N GLU A 76 -9.51 -15.69 -0.53
CA GLU A 76 -9.92 -14.90 0.63
C GLU A 76 -8.86 -13.85 0.99
N ASN A 77 -7.60 -14.26 1.11
CA ASN A 77 -6.49 -13.34 1.38
C ASN A 77 -6.36 -12.25 0.30
N GLN A 78 -6.57 -12.59 -0.97
CA GLN A 78 -6.50 -11.61 -2.06
C GLN A 78 -7.63 -10.57 -1.95
N VAL A 79 -8.85 -11.01 -1.64
CA VAL A 79 -10.01 -10.13 -1.44
C VAL A 79 -9.77 -9.19 -0.26
N ASP A 80 -9.22 -9.67 0.84
CA ASP A 80 -8.96 -8.82 2.01
C ASP A 80 -7.84 -7.81 1.74
N MET A 81 -6.79 -8.20 1.02
CA MET A 81 -5.76 -7.25 0.56
C MET A 81 -6.32 -6.14 -0.35
N GLU A 82 -7.30 -6.46 -1.18
CA GLU A 82 -7.98 -5.47 -2.02
C GLU A 82 -8.87 -4.52 -1.21
N LYS A 83 -9.61 -5.05 -0.23
CA LYS A 83 -10.39 -4.24 0.72
C LYS A 83 -9.50 -3.30 1.52
N ASP A 84 -8.34 -3.77 1.98
CA ASP A 84 -7.40 -2.94 2.74
C ASP A 84 -6.82 -1.81 1.90
N LYS A 85 -6.43 -2.09 0.65
CA LYS A 85 -6.01 -1.04 -0.30
C LYS A 85 -7.13 -0.02 -0.54
N HIS A 86 -8.36 -0.49 -0.70
CA HIS A 86 -9.52 0.38 -0.88
C HIS A 86 -9.78 1.26 0.35
N ASN A 87 -9.73 0.68 1.55
CA ASN A 87 -9.89 1.40 2.81
C ASN A 87 -8.79 2.45 3.02
N GLN A 88 -7.53 2.11 2.70
CA GLN A 88 -6.42 3.06 2.74
C GLN A 88 -6.64 4.22 1.76
N LEU A 89 -7.07 3.93 0.53
CA LEU A 89 -7.39 4.96 -0.46
C LEU A 89 -8.51 5.89 0.03
N ILE A 90 -9.60 5.33 0.57
CA ILE A 90 -10.68 6.11 1.18
C ILE A 90 -10.14 7.00 2.31
N GLY A 91 -9.29 6.46 3.18
CA GLY A 91 -8.68 7.20 4.28
C GLY A 91 -7.85 8.39 3.78
N GLN A 92 -7.03 8.17 2.75
CA GLN A 92 -6.22 9.23 2.13
C GLN A 92 -7.10 10.32 1.49
N LEU A 93 -8.13 9.94 0.74
CA LEU A 93 -9.05 10.87 0.11
C LEU A 93 -9.81 11.70 1.15
N LYS A 94 -10.33 11.07 2.21
CA LYS A 94 -10.99 11.77 3.32
C LYS A 94 -10.05 12.75 4.03
N ALA A 95 -8.80 12.36 4.26
CA ALA A 95 -7.81 13.24 4.87
C ALA A 95 -7.48 14.44 3.96
N ALA A 96 -7.33 14.22 2.66
CA ALA A 96 -7.13 15.28 1.68
C ALA A 96 -8.31 16.25 1.63
N GLU A 97 -9.54 15.74 1.65
CA GLU A 97 -10.76 16.55 1.69
C GLU A 97 -10.84 17.41 2.96
N ALA A 98 -10.60 16.82 4.13
CA ALA A 98 -10.63 17.54 5.40
C ALA A 98 -9.58 18.68 5.43
N ARG A 99 -8.37 18.41 4.96
CA ARG A 99 -7.32 19.44 4.81
C ARG A 99 -7.74 20.54 3.85
N ASN A 100 -8.33 20.19 2.71
CA ASN A 100 -8.81 21.17 1.75
C ASN A 100 -9.94 22.03 2.34
N ARG A 101 -10.89 21.43 3.08
CA ARG A 101 -11.96 22.16 3.76
C ARG A 101 -11.41 23.17 4.77
N LEU A 102 -10.43 22.77 5.58
CA LEU A 102 -9.74 23.68 6.51
C LEU A 102 -9.03 24.82 5.78
N ARG A 103 -8.32 24.50 4.70
CA ARG A 103 -7.63 25.50 3.87
C ARG A 103 -8.61 26.53 3.31
N VAL A 104 -9.72 26.09 2.73
CA VAL A 104 -10.76 26.97 2.18
C VAL A 104 -11.37 27.84 3.28
N MET A 105 -11.68 27.27 4.45
CA MET A 105 -12.17 28.03 5.60
C MET A 105 -11.17 29.11 6.04
N ARG A 106 -9.89 28.78 6.16
CA ARG A 106 -8.83 29.75 6.53
C ARG A 106 -8.71 30.87 5.50
N LEU A 107 -8.72 30.53 4.21
CA LEU A 107 -8.65 31.53 3.13
C LEU A 107 -9.87 32.45 3.15
N ARG A 108 -11.07 31.91 3.35
CA ARG A 108 -12.31 32.71 3.50
C ARG A 108 -12.23 33.63 4.71
N TYR A 109 -11.80 33.12 5.86
CA TYR A 109 -11.61 33.93 7.07
C TYR A 109 -10.62 35.08 6.85
N GLN A 110 -9.47 34.80 6.23
CA GLN A 110 -8.47 35.82 5.92
C GLN A 110 -9.02 36.88 4.95
N ALA A 111 -9.74 36.45 3.90
CA ALA A 111 -10.36 37.36 2.95
C ALA A 111 -11.42 38.25 3.62
N ASN A 112 -12.32 37.68 4.42
CA ASN A 112 -13.35 38.41 5.14
C ASN A 112 -12.73 39.40 6.13
N ARG A 113 -11.73 38.96 6.91
CA ARG A 113 -11.03 39.82 7.86
C ARG A 113 -10.35 41.01 7.15
N ALA A 114 -9.71 40.77 6.01
CA ALA A 114 -9.11 41.84 5.22
C ALA A 114 -10.17 42.84 4.69
N GLN A 115 -11.32 42.33 4.24
CA GLN A 115 -12.44 43.17 3.81
C GLN A 115 -13.03 43.99 4.96
N GLU A 116 -13.22 43.39 6.14
CA GLU A 116 -13.70 44.07 7.34
C GLU A 116 -12.76 45.20 7.76
N VAL A 117 -11.45 44.94 7.81
CA VAL A 117 -10.46 45.98 8.14
C VAL A 117 -10.47 47.11 7.12
N LYS A 118 -10.54 46.78 5.82
CA LYS A 118 -10.67 47.79 4.75
C LYS A 118 -11.94 48.62 4.91
N HIS A 119 -13.05 47.98 5.27
CA HIS A 119 -14.31 48.67 5.54
C HIS A 119 -14.19 49.60 6.75
N LEU A 120 -13.61 49.14 7.86
CA LEU A 120 -13.37 49.97 9.05
C LEU A 120 -12.51 51.20 8.75
N ILE A 121 -11.48 51.07 7.91
CA ILE A 121 -10.66 52.20 7.45
C ILE A 121 -11.49 53.16 6.60
N SER A 122 -12.34 52.65 5.71
CA SER A 122 -13.19 53.46 4.84
C SER A 122 -14.27 54.25 5.59
N CYS A 123 -14.75 53.71 6.72
CA CYS A 123 -15.78 54.35 7.55
C CYS A 123 -15.22 55.38 8.54
N GLN A 124 -13.91 55.66 8.54
CA GLN A 124 -13.34 56.66 9.43
C GLN A 124 -13.83 58.07 9.05
N PRO A 125 -14.17 58.92 10.04
CA PRO A 125 -14.77 60.23 9.77
C PRO A 125 -13.80 61.26 9.19
N SER A 126 -12.49 60.97 9.15
CA SER A 126 -11.48 61.87 8.58
C SER A 126 -10.35 61.06 7.95
N ALA A 127 -9.74 61.59 6.89
CA ALA A 127 -8.61 60.95 6.20
C ALA A 127 -7.42 60.68 7.14
N ILE A 128 -7.11 61.61 8.06
CA ILE A 128 -6.00 61.44 9.03
C ILE A 128 -6.25 60.23 9.94
N LYS A 129 -7.49 60.03 10.41
CA LYS A 129 -7.86 58.86 11.22
C LYS A 129 -7.79 57.56 10.42
N ALA A 130 -8.20 57.57 9.16
CA ALA A 130 -8.09 56.41 8.26
C ALA A 130 -6.62 55.99 8.07
N VAL A 131 -5.74 56.95 7.77
CA VAL A 131 -4.30 56.70 7.59
C VAL A 131 -3.65 56.21 8.88
N ARG A 132 -3.96 56.81 10.03
CA ARG A 132 -3.47 56.32 11.34
C ARG A 132 -3.93 54.90 11.63
N LEU A 133 -5.19 54.59 11.38
CA LEU A 133 -5.73 53.24 11.58
C LEU A 133 -5.03 52.24 10.65
N GLN A 134 -4.82 52.60 9.38
CA GLN A 134 -4.10 51.77 8.41
C GLN A 134 -2.65 51.49 8.86
N ALA A 135 -1.96 52.48 9.43
CA ALA A 135 -0.59 52.31 9.93
C ALA A 135 -0.47 51.38 11.14
N MET A 136 -1.55 51.23 11.94
CA MET A 136 -1.59 50.33 13.10
C MET A 136 -1.99 48.89 12.73
N VAL A 137 -2.46 48.66 11.50
CA VAL A 137 -2.84 47.33 11.02
C VAL A 137 -1.60 46.63 10.46
N PRO A 138 -1.39 45.33 10.74
CA PRO A 138 -0.31 44.56 10.15
C PRO A 138 -0.34 44.66 8.62
N HIS A 139 0.81 44.94 8.02
CA HIS A 139 0.91 45.01 6.56
C HIS A 139 0.61 43.65 5.95
N VAL A 140 -0.46 43.56 5.15
CA VAL A 140 -0.77 42.37 4.35
C VAL A 140 -0.34 42.70 2.92
N PRO A 141 0.69 42.04 2.37
CA PRO A 141 1.14 42.32 1.02
C PRO A 141 0.04 42.03 0.02
N ASP A 142 -0.27 43.01 -0.83
CA ASP A 142 -1.23 42.83 -1.91
C ASP A 142 -0.66 41.81 -2.91
N LYS A 143 -1.45 40.79 -3.24
CA LYS A 143 -1.07 39.78 -4.26
C LYS A 143 -0.87 40.39 -5.65
N ASN A 144 -1.41 41.58 -5.87
CA ASN A 144 -1.30 42.35 -7.10
C ASN A 144 -0.27 43.47 -7.00
N SER A 145 0.44 43.60 -5.86
CA SER A 145 1.59 44.50 -5.80
C SER A 145 2.61 43.98 -6.82
N PRO A 146 3.13 44.83 -7.72
CA PRO A 146 4.16 44.38 -8.63
C PRO A 146 5.30 43.83 -7.79
N SER A 147 5.64 42.56 -8.00
CA SER A 147 6.89 42.02 -7.48
C SER A 147 8.00 42.92 -7.99
N ASP A 148 8.99 43.19 -7.15
CA ASP A 148 10.17 43.92 -7.58
C ASP A 148 10.72 43.32 -8.88
N THR A 149 10.65 44.08 -9.97
CA THR A 149 11.06 43.63 -11.30
C THR A 149 12.54 43.93 -11.57
N LEU A 150 13.21 44.65 -10.68
CA LEU A 150 14.60 45.03 -10.85
C LEU A 150 15.50 43.85 -10.45
N ASP A 151 16.40 43.48 -11.36
CA ASP A 151 17.48 42.55 -11.03
C ASP A 151 18.48 43.20 -10.05
N LYS A 152 19.27 42.40 -9.33
CA LYS A 152 20.22 42.90 -8.31
C LYS A 152 21.14 43.98 -8.86
N LEU A 153 21.64 43.84 -10.09
CA LEU A 153 22.50 44.83 -10.72
C LEU A 153 21.75 46.12 -11.07
N GLU A 154 20.50 46.01 -11.51
CA GLU A 154 19.65 47.15 -11.82
C GLU A 154 19.27 47.90 -10.54
N ARG A 155 19.00 47.17 -9.46
CA ARG A 155 18.74 47.70 -8.13
C ARG A 155 19.95 48.44 -7.57
N THR A 156 21.14 47.82 -7.59
CA THR A 156 22.38 48.50 -7.17
C THR A 156 22.65 49.75 -8.00
N ARG A 157 22.38 49.71 -9.31
CA ARG A 157 22.53 50.88 -10.19
C ARG A 157 21.55 52.00 -9.84
N VAL A 158 20.28 51.68 -9.62
CA VAL A 158 19.26 52.66 -9.21
C VAL A 158 19.61 53.25 -7.84
N GLU A 159 20.09 52.45 -6.91
CA GLU A 159 20.49 52.91 -5.56
C GLU A 159 21.75 53.79 -5.61
N THR A 160 22.70 53.47 -6.49
CA THR A 160 23.86 54.33 -6.76
C THR A 160 23.42 55.68 -7.32
N LEU A 161 22.39 55.69 -8.18
CA LEU A 161 21.79 56.91 -8.72
C LEU A 161 20.95 57.67 -7.67
N LEU A 162 20.42 56.97 -6.66
CA LEU A 162 19.62 57.54 -5.56
C LEU A 162 20.46 57.87 -4.32
N GLU A 163 21.78 57.65 -4.37
CA GLU A 163 22.73 57.90 -3.29
C GLU A 163 22.37 57.18 -1.97
N ASP A 164 21.71 56.00 -2.05
CA ASP A 164 21.45 55.18 -0.86
C ASP A 164 22.70 54.40 -0.45
N GLU A 165 23.68 55.11 0.13
CA GLU A 165 24.96 54.52 0.59
C GLU A 165 24.78 53.49 1.72
N ARG A 166 23.63 53.51 2.40
CA ARG A 166 23.37 52.68 3.58
C ARG A 166 22.58 51.41 3.28
N GLY A 167 22.13 51.22 2.02
CA GLY A 167 21.44 49.99 1.59
C GLY A 167 20.08 49.76 2.28
N LEU A 168 19.46 50.82 2.81
CA LEU A 168 18.22 50.74 3.60
C LEU A 168 17.04 50.21 2.76
N THR A 169 17.12 50.29 1.44
CA THR A 169 16.13 49.74 0.51
C THR A 169 16.28 48.24 0.25
N ILE A 170 17.47 47.66 0.42
CA ILE A 170 17.74 46.21 0.26
C ILE A 170 17.51 45.48 1.59
N ASP A 171 18.05 46.04 2.67
CA ASP A 171 18.00 45.45 4.00
C ASP A 171 16.68 45.82 4.68
N ARG A 172 15.59 45.22 4.20
CA ARG A 172 14.35 45.18 4.98
C ARG A 172 14.56 44.17 6.10
N ASP A 173 15.02 44.63 7.25
CA ASP A 173 14.92 43.89 8.50
C ASP A 173 13.44 43.54 8.72
N LEU A 174 13.09 42.31 8.36
CA LEU A 174 11.81 41.68 8.68
C LEU A 174 11.84 41.29 10.16
N SER A 175 11.75 42.29 11.04
CA SER A 175 11.36 42.10 12.44
C SER A 175 9.85 41.97 12.59
#